data_AF-A0A449AWK2-F1
#
_entry.id   AF-A0A449AWK2-F1
#
_cell.length_a   1.000
_cell.length_b   1.000
_cell.length_c   1.000
_cell.angle_alpha   90.00
_cell.angle_beta   90.00
_cell.angle_gamma   90.00
#
_symmetry.space_group_name_H-M   'P 1'
#
loop_
_entity.id
_entity.type
_entity.pdbx_description
1 polymer ?
#
loop_
_entity_poly.entity_id
_entity_poly.type
_entity_poly.pdbx_seq_one_letter_code
_entity_poly.pdbx_strand_id
1 'polypeptide(L)'
;MKIIKKENQNFVKVIAAYEGSVFPEFVGTKNFTLTEDIEKNIAYFYIDKEHQTIDGLIEAALKLGTYRNRNYQIDLTSFLFKGITIEQLMRIFILKIDFVRAELFKKSIEIKTSKTKSKEMHLLVENLTSAQAKLINKLQLVSDAITKVRNLQIKPENFLNSEMLASEVAHDFSGLSNLRVEVLTKKEIQDLGMNLLLSVNKGSTHEPRVLVAQYQGNPKSKENIVIVGKGITFDTGGVNTKGYHMSGMKFDMSGSAIAAYAVKVLAQLKAKVNVSAVMCITDNRINHDASLPENIYQSMSGKWVEVNDTDAEGRLVLADGLYYGATKLKATTLIDVATLTGTMLTALGHVYTGIWSTDENNWEQFEKASQISLEKVWRMPMHEDFNKGNKSSKVADLLNWSSIVKADSNQAAMFLKEFTNDVKYIHCDVAGTADKNGEPQGELVATLVEYALLSSK
;
A
#
# COMPACT_ATOMS: atom_id res chain seq x y z
N MET A 1 4.15 18.72 -1.57
CA MET A 1 4.26 19.88 -2.49
C MET A 1 3.11 20.87 -2.28
N LYS A 2 3.29 22.17 -2.57
CA LYS A 2 2.19 23.17 -2.55
C LYS A 2 1.63 23.41 -3.95
N ILE A 3 0.34 23.75 -4.02
CA ILE A 3 -0.29 24.25 -5.24
C ILE A 3 -0.40 25.77 -5.14
N ILE A 4 0.16 26.48 -6.10
CA ILE A 4 0.13 27.94 -6.20
C ILE A 4 -0.74 28.37 -7.38
N LYS A 5 -1.48 29.46 -7.20
CA LYS A 5 -2.42 29.99 -8.21
C LYS A 5 -1.87 31.17 -9.00
N LYS A 6 -0.70 31.65 -8.61
CA LYS A 6 0.00 32.79 -9.21
C LYS A 6 1.48 32.49 -9.22
N GLU A 7 2.15 32.92 -10.27
CA GLU A 7 3.59 32.78 -10.43
C GLU A 7 4.33 33.46 -9.26
N ASN A 8 5.29 32.74 -8.69
CA ASN A 8 6.20 33.25 -7.67
C ASN A 8 7.54 33.60 -8.33
N GLN A 9 7.88 34.88 -8.38
CA GLN A 9 9.11 35.34 -9.03
C GLN A 9 10.40 34.81 -8.38
N ASN A 10 10.34 34.32 -7.14
CA ASN A 10 11.49 33.70 -6.46
C ASN A 10 11.69 32.21 -6.84
N PHE A 11 10.84 31.65 -7.69
CA PHE A 11 10.87 30.26 -8.14
C PHE A 11 11.09 30.22 -9.64
N VAL A 12 11.93 29.29 -10.10
CA VAL A 12 12.14 29.06 -11.54
C VAL A 12 10.88 28.42 -12.11
N LYS A 13 10.29 29.02 -13.14
CA LYS A 13 9.11 28.45 -13.81
C LYS A 13 9.52 27.32 -14.75
N VAL A 14 9.08 26.11 -14.46
CA VAL A 14 9.31 24.92 -15.30
C VAL A 14 8.16 24.77 -16.29
N ILE A 15 8.49 24.70 -17.57
CA ILE A 15 7.55 24.44 -18.67
C ILE A 15 7.98 23.20 -19.47
N ALA A 16 7.03 22.44 -20.00
CA ALA A 16 7.35 21.33 -20.89
C ALA A 16 7.86 21.84 -22.24
N ALA A 17 8.87 21.18 -22.79
CA ALA A 17 9.38 21.37 -24.14
C ALA A 17 9.21 20.06 -24.91
N TYR A 18 8.08 19.92 -25.62
CA TYR A 18 7.78 18.70 -26.37
C TYR A 18 8.54 18.66 -27.68
N GLU A 19 9.08 17.51 -28.05
CA GLU A 19 9.59 17.30 -29.41
C GLU A 19 8.54 17.68 -30.46
N GLY A 20 8.95 18.51 -31.43
CA GLY A 20 8.06 19.08 -32.45
C GLY A 20 7.33 20.37 -32.06
N SER A 21 7.50 20.86 -30.82
CA SER A 21 7.06 22.20 -30.40
C SER A 21 8.18 23.24 -30.55
N VAL A 22 7.84 24.53 -30.49
CA VAL A 22 8.81 25.63 -30.60
C VAL A 22 9.37 25.95 -29.22
N PHE A 23 10.68 25.80 -29.06
CA PHE A 23 11.43 26.19 -27.87
C PHE A 23 12.84 26.68 -28.28
N PRO A 24 13.59 27.38 -27.40
CA PRO A 24 14.90 27.93 -27.76
C PRO A 24 15.92 26.87 -28.17
N GLU A 25 16.82 27.21 -29.09
CA GLU A 25 17.83 26.29 -29.66
C GLU A 25 18.80 25.71 -28.62
N PHE A 26 19.00 26.38 -27.48
CA PHE A 26 19.89 25.92 -26.41
C PHE A 26 19.28 24.82 -25.52
N VAL A 27 17.99 24.50 -25.67
CA VAL A 27 17.32 23.48 -24.86
C VAL A 27 17.87 22.10 -25.20
N GLY A 28 18.33 21.38 -24.18
CA GLY A 28 18.87 20.04 -24.36
C GLY A 28 17.77 19.05 -24.74
N THR A 29 17.97 18.33 -25.86
CA THR A 29 16.99 17.37 -26.42
C THR A 29 17.19 15.93 -25.97
N LYS A 30 18.00 15.70 -24.92
CA LYS A 30 18.03 14.41 -24.24
C LYS A 30 16.78 14.29 -23.38
N ASN A 31 16.03 13.20 -23.53
CA ASN A 31 14.75 13.01 -22.83
C ASN A 31 14.85 13.28 -21.32
N PHE A 32 13.85 13.98 -20.78
CA PHE A 32 13.73 14.40 -19.39
C PHE A 32 14.87 15.28 -18.86
N THR A 33 15.51 16.04 -19.74
CA THR A 33 16.50 17.05 -19.37
C THR A 33 15.82 18.35 -19.01
N LEU A 34 16.20 18.93 -17.86
CA LEU A 34 15.82 20.28 -17.45
C LEU A 34 16.92 21.27 -17.87
N THR A 35 16.60 22.21 -18.76
CA THR A 35 17.53 23.28 -19.20
C THR A 35 17.04 24.63 -18.70
N GLU A 36 17.87 25.34 -17.92
CA GLU A 36 17.52 26.64 -17.33
C GLU A 36 17.93 27.82 -18.22
N ASP A 37 17.00 28.73 -18.48
CA ASP A 37 17.22 30.09 -18.96
C ASP A 37 17.29 31.00 -17.72
N ILE A 38 18.51 31.31 -17.29
CA ILE A 38 18.78 32.06 -16.05
C ILE A 38 18.23 33.49 -16.16
N GLU A 39 18.34 34.11 -17.33
CA GLU A 39 17.90 35.49 -17.56
C GLU A 39 16.39 35.63 -17.43
N LYS A 40 15.64 34.67 -17.98
CA LYS A 40 14.17 34.67 -17.91
C LYS A 40 13.62 34.00 -16.67
N ASN A 41 14.47 33.36 -15.86
CA ASN A 41 14.08 32.55 -14.71
C ASN A 41 13.06 31.45 -15.09
N ILE A 42 13.24 30.85 -16.27
CA ILE A 42 12.42 29.76 -16.83
C ILE A 42 13.32 28.52 -16.99
N ALA A 43 12.74 27.33 -16.85
CA ALA A 43 13.39 26.08 -17.19
C ALA A 43 12.51 25.27 -18.15
N TYR A 44 13.13 24.73 -19.19
CA TYR A 44 12.47 23.89 -20.19
C TYR A 44 12.76 22.43 -19.84
N PHE A 45 11.70 21.64 -19.68
CA PHE A 45 11.80 20.21 -19.41
C PHE A 45 11.45 19.43 -20.67
N TYR A 46 12.47 18.86 -21.31
CA TYR A 46 12.31 18.21 -22.61
C TYR A 46 11.61 16.84 -22.51
N ILE A 47 10.62 16.61 -23.37
CA ILE A 47 9.89 15.34 -23.49
C ILE A 47 9.83 14.95 -24.97
N ASP A 48 10.40 13.80 -25.32
CA ASP A 48 10.37 13.28 -26.69
C ASP A 48 8.97 12.80 -27.11
N LYS A 49 8.80 12.46 -28.39
CA LYS A 49 7.51 12.02 -28.93
C LYS A 49 7.02 10.67 -28.38
N GLU A 50 7.93 9.75 -28.05
CA GLU A 50 7.57 8.41 -27.54
C GLU A 50 7.01 8.47 -26.11
N HIS A 51 7.46 9.45 -25.32
CA HIS A 51 7.03 9.66 -23.94
C HIS A 51 5.84 10.62 -23.79
N GLN A 52 5.20 11.01 -24.90
CA GLN A 52 3.90 11.71 -24.88
C GLN A 52 2.75 10.72 -24.60
N THR A 53 2.84 10.02 -23.46
CA THR A 53 1.87 9.04 -22.96
C THR A 53 1.68 9.20 -21.44
N ILE A 54 0.72 8.48 -20.85
CA ILE A 54 0.54 8.48 -19.38
C ILE A 54 1.78 7.92 -18.67
N ASP A 55 2.31 6.80 -19.15
CA ASP A 55 3.52 6.18 -18.58
C ASP A 55 4.74 7.10 -18.73
N GLY A 56 4.90 7.75 -19.89
CA GLY A 56 5.94 8.76 -20.10
C GLY A 56 5.80 9.99 -19.19
N LEU A 57 4.58 10.43 -18.90
CA LEU A 57 4.32 11.50 -17.92
C LEU A 57 4.63 11.08 -16.47
N ILE A 58 4.39 9.81 -16.12
CA ILE A 58 4.79 9.25 -14.81
C ILE A 58 6.31 9.30 -14.68
N GLU A 59 7.05 8.84 -15.69
CA GLU A 59 8.51 8.91 -15.73
C GLU A 59 9.03 10.35 -15.69
N ALA A 60 8.41 11.24 -16.45
CA ALA A 60 8.70 12.68 -16.44
C ALA A 60 8.56 13.27 -15.03
N ALA A 61 7.45 13.00 -14.33
CA ALA A 61 7.21 13.53 -12.98
C ALA A 61 8.19 12.95 -11.95
N LEU A 62 8.50 11.66 -12.03
CA LEU A 62 9.53 11.02 -11.19
C LEU A 62 10.89 11.68 -11.42
N LYS A 63 11.29 11.85 -12.69
CA LYS A 63 12.57 12.47 -13.04
C LYS A 63 12.63 13.92 -12.62
N LEU A 64 11.58 14.69 -12.87
CA LEU A 64 11.47 16.09 -12.48
C LEU A 64 11.60 16.27 -10.96
N GLY A 65 10.97 15.38 -10.18
CA GLY A 65 11.06 15.38 -8.71
C GLY A 65 12.48 15.27 -8.15
N THR A 66 13.43 14.70 -8.92
CA THR A 66 14.85 14.56 -8.52
C THR A 66 15.63 15.88 -8.54
N TYR A 67 15.18 16.90 -9.27
CA TYR A 67 15.86 18.18 -9.35
C TYR A 67 15.71 18.96 -8.03
N ARG A 68 16.86 19.27 -7.39
CA ARG A 68 16.92 19.95 -6.08
C ARG A 68 17.86 21.16 -6.05
N ASN A 69 18.26 21.66 -7.21
CA ASN A 69 19.25 22.74 -7.32
C ASN A 69 18.67 24.11 -6.97
N ARG A 70 17.44 24.38 -7.39
CA ARG A 70 16.70 25.63 -7.14
C ARG A 70 15.28 25.36 -6.68
N ASN A 71 14.61 26.43 -6.26
CA ASN A 71 13.16 26.38 -6.02
C ASN A 71 12.45 26.40 -7.39
N TYR A 72 11.58 25.43 -7.64
CA TYR A 72 10.89 25.27 -8.92
C TYR A 72 9.37 25.40 -8.75
N GLN A 73 8.72 26.05 -9.71
CA GLN A 73 7.28 26.03 -9.87
C GLN A 73 6.94 25.44 -11.23
N ILE A 74 6.15 24.38 -11.27
CA ILE A 74 5.83 23.66 -12.49
C ILE A 74 4.54 24.22 -13.05
N ASP A 75 4.60 24.86 -14.21
CA ASP A 75 3.39 25.24 -14.95
C ASP A 75 2.74 23.97 -15.50
N LEU A 76 1.75 23.46 -14.76
CA LEU A 76 1.12 22.18 -15.08
C LEU A 76 0.39 22.22 -16.43
N THR A 77 -0.08 23.39 -16.85
CA THR A 77 -0.82 23.53 -18.12
C THR A 77 0.09 23.34 -19.33
N SER A 78 1.39 23.68 -19.20
CA SER A 78 2.38 23.44 -20.25
C SER A 78 2.60 21.94 -20.54
N PHE A 79 2.24 21.05 -19.62
CA PHE A 79 2.35 19.59 -19.77
C PHE A 79 1.11 18.94 -20.40
N LEU A 80 0.13 19.72 -20.86
CA LEU A 80 -1.04 19.20 -21.57
C LEU A 80 -0.69 18.86 -23.02
N PHE A 81 -1.14 17.68 -23.46
CA PHE A 81 -1.16 17.28 -24.86
C PHE A 81 -2.43 16.48 -25.16
N LYS A 82 -2.66 16.19 -26.45
CA LYS A 82 -3.89 15.53 -26.91
C LYS A 82 -4.12 14.20 -26.17
N GLY A 83 -5.29 14.07 -25.54
CA GLY A 83 -5.70 12.85 -24.84
C GLY A 83 -5.39 12.82 -23.34
N ILE A 84 -4.74 13.86 -22.79
CA ILE A 84 -4.48 14.00 -21.36
C ILE A 84 -5.34 15.13 -20.78
N THR A 85 -5.94 14.85 -19.62
CA THR A 85 -6.70 15.83 -18.84
C THR A 85 -5.82 16.49 -17.77
N ILE A 86 -6.19 17.69 -17.34
CA ILE A 86 -5.48 18.38 -16.27
C ILE A 86 -5.59 17.62 -14.94
N GLU A 87 -6.70 16.91 -14.70
CA GLU A 87 -6.90 16.06 -13.53
C GLU A 87 -5.93 14.87 -13.49
N GLN A 88 -5.64 14.26 -14.65
CA GLN A 88 -4.60 13.22 -14.76
C GLN A 88 -3.21 13.80 -14.46
N LEU A 89 -2.88 14.98 -14.99
CA LEU A 89 -1.61 15.65 -14.68
C LEU A 89 -1.49 15.98 -13.20
N MET A 90 -2.55 16.52 -12.56
CA MET A 90 -2.56 16.77 -11.12
C MET A 90 -2.24 15.51 -10.33
N ARG A 91 -2.86 14.38 -10.70
CA ARG A 91 -2.63 13.09 -10.04
C ARG A 91 -1.20 12.61 -10.21
N ILE A 92 -0.69 12.60 -11.44
CA ILE A 92 0.67 12.14 -11.75
C ILE A 92 1.69 13.03 -11.02
N PHE A 93 1.62 14.34 -11.20
CA PHE A 93 2.63 15.25 -10.68
C PHE A 93 2.60 15.34 -9.16
N ILE A 94 1.42 15.40 -8.53
CA ILE A 94 1.33 15.42 -7.07
C ILE A 94 1.91 14.14 -6.49
N LEU A 95 1.42 12.98 -6.90
CA LEU A 95 1.82 11.71 -6.29
C LEU A 95 3.29 11.38 -6.58
N LYS A 96 3.77 11.55 -7.82
CA LYS A 96 5.11 11.09 -8.21
C LYS A 96 6.23 12.05 -7.78
N ILE A 97 6.00 13.36 -7.79
CA ILE A 97 6.99 14.32 -7.28
C ILE A 97 7.11 14.18 -5.77
N ASP A 98 6.00 14.16 -5.03
CA ASP A 98 6.07 14.00 -3.58
C ASP A 98 6.65 12.63 -3.19
N PHE A 99 6.37 11.56 -3.97
CA PHE A 99 7.03 10.26 -3.79
C PHE A 99 8.57 10.36 -3.86
N VAL A 100 9.13 11.02 -4.87
CA VAL A 100 10.60 11.15 -5.01
C VAL A 100 11.19 12.12 -3.99
N ARG A 101 10.41 13.12 -3.58
CA ARG A 101 10.86 14.16 -2.66
C ARG A 101 10.70 13.79 -1.19
N ALA A 102 9.94 12.74 -0.89
CA ALA A 102 9.71 12.22 0.45
C ALA A 102 11.03 12.02 1.22
N GLU A 103 11.05 12.53 2.45
CA GLU A 103 12.12 12.24 3.39
C GLU A 103 11.76 10.96 4.13
N LEU A 104 12.47 9.88 3.79
CA LEU A 104 12.28 8.58 4.41
C LEU A 104 13.27 8.38 5.57
N PHE A 105 12.92 7.49 6.50
CA PHE A 105 13.73 7.15 7.66
C PHE A 105 15.16 6.81 7.24
N LYS A 106 16.12 7.53 7.83
CA LYS A 106 17.55 7.30 7.68
C LYS A 106 18.26 7.72 8.95
N LYS A 107 18.83 6.76 9.68
CA LYS A 107 19.38 7.00 11.02
C LYS A 107 20.44 8.11 11.07
N SER A 108 21.27 8.23 10.04
CA SER A 108 22.30 9.27 9.96
C SER A 108 21.75 10.70 9.79
N ILE A 109 20.52 10.85 9.29
CA ILE A 109 19.87 12.15 9.10
C ILE A 109 19.27 12.63 10.43
N GLU A 110 18.69 11.74 11.24
CA GLU A 110 18.19 12.09 12.57
C GLU A 110 19.27 12.71 13.47
N ILE A 111 20.52 12.27 13.32
CA ILE A 111 21.66 12.70 14.14
C ILE A 111 22.21 14.07 13.70
N LYS A 112 21.98 14.49 12.45
CA LYS A 112 22.51 15.76 11.92
C LYS A 112 21.45 16.87 12.04
N THR A 113 21.32 17.45 13.22
CA THR A 113 20.51 18.66 13.48
C THR A 113 21.16 19.94 12.93
N SER A 114 21.43 20.00 11.63
CA SER A 114 21.54 21.27 10.89
C SER A 114 20.76 21.15 9.58
N LYS A 115 19.48 21.50 9.62
CA LYS A 115 18.57 21.43 8.46
C LYS A 115 19.00 22.46 7.42
N THR A 116 19.83 22.10 6.44
CA THR A 116 19.82 22.79 5.15
C THR A 116 18.43 22.59 4.56
N LYS A 117 17.65 23.68 4.48
CA LYS A 117 16.28 23.63 3.97
C LYS A 117 16.31 23.11 2.53
N SER A 118 15.70 21.95 2.30
CA SER A 118 15.57 21.39 0.95
C SER A 118 14.91 22.41 0.03
N LYS A 119 15.38 22.52 -1.21
CA LYS A 119 14.74 23.41 -2.19
C LYS A 119 13.29 22.99 -2.40
N GLU A 120 12.41 23.95 -2.64
CA GLU A 120 10.98 23.73 -2.74
C GLU A 120 10.56 23.47 -4.20
N MET A 121 9.55 22.61 -4.39
CA MET A 121 8.92 22.38 -5.68
C MET A 121 7.41 22.53 -5.51
N HIS A 122 6.78 23.32 -6.36
CA HIS A 122 5.35 23.65 -6.32
C HIS A 122 4.70 23.41 -7.69
N LEU A 123 3.40 23.13 -7.72
CA LEU A 123 2.64 23.15 -8.98
C LEU A 123 1.94 24.49 -9.12
N LEU A 124 2.15 25.16 -10.24
CA LEU A 124 1.40 26.32 -10.67
C LEU A 124 0.18 25.83 -11.46
N VAL A 125 -1.00 26.10 -10.91
CA VAL A 125 -2.28 25.85 -11.59
C VAL A 125 -3.16 27.08 -11.46
N GLU A 126 -3.35 27.76 -12.58
CA GLU A 126 -4.23 28.93 -12.66
C GLU A 126 -5.70 28.49 -12.77
N ASN A 127 -6.62 29.34 -12.29
CA ASN A 127 -8.07 29.18 -12.50
C ASN A 127 -8.68 27.84 -12.02
N LEU A 128 -8.23 27.33 -10.87
CA LEU A 128 -8.75 26.08 -10.27
C LEU A 128 -10.28 26.09 -10.06
N THR A 129 -10.96 25.08 -10.60
CA THR A 129 -12.36 24.82 -10.28
C THR A 129 -12.52 24.25 -8.86
N SER A 130 -13.74 24.28 -8.31
CA SER A 130 -14.02 23.64 -7.00
C SER A 130 -13.76 22.13 -7.03
N ALA A 131 -14.05 21.46 -8.15
CA ALA A 131 -13.79 20.03 -8.31
C ALA A 131 -12.29 19.71 -8.29
N GLN A 132 -11.48 20.50 -8.99
CA GLN A 132 -10.02 20.36 -9.00
C GLN A 132 -9.40 20.65 -7.63
N ALA A 133 -9.90 21.65 -6.90
CA ALA A 133 -9.45 21.91 -5.53
C ALA A 133 -9.72 20.73 -4.59
N LYS A 134 -10.88 20.07 -4.71
CA LYS A 134 -11.19 18.84 -3.95
C LYS A 134 -10.28 17.68 -4.36
N LEU A 135 -10.01 17.51 -5.66
CA LEU A 135 -9.08 16.50 -6.16
C LEU A 135 -7.67 16.71 -5.60
N ILE A 136 -7.14 17.94 -5.64
CA ILE A 136 -5.84 18.29 -5.06
C ILE A 136 -5.78 17.91 -3.59
N ASN A 137 -6.78 18.30 -2.79
CA ASN A 137 -6.81 17.96 -1.37
C ASN A 137 -6.77 16.44 -1.15
N LYS A 138 -7.54 15.67 -1.94
CA LYS A 138 -7.48 14.20 -1.91
C LYS A 138 -6.09 13.68 -2.23
N LEU A 139 -5.48 14.17 -3.32
CA LEU A 139 -4.16 13.72 -3.77
C LEU A 139 -3.05 14.04 -2.76
N GLN A 140 -3.13 15.18 -2.08
CA GLN A 140 -2.18 15.54 -1.01
C GLN A 140 -2.31 14.57 0.18
N LEU A 141 -3.54 14.29 0.63
CA LEU A 141 -3.76 13.32 1.72
C LEU A 141 -3.30 11.91 1.34
N VAL A 142 -3.56 11.46 0.11
CA VAL A 142 -3.07 10.18 -0.41
C VAL A 142 -1.55 10.16 -0.48
N SER A 143 -0.92 11.22 -0.97
CA SER A 143 0.55 11.33 -1.05
C SER A 143 1.21 11.28 0.34
N ASP A 144 0.63 11.98 1.31
CA ASP A 144 1.10 11.96 2.70
C ASP A 144 0.97 10.55 3.29
N ALA A 145 -0.15 9.87 3.03
CA ALA A 145 -0.38 8.49 3.44
C ALA A 145 0.64 7.52 2.81
N ILE A 146 0.89 7.60 1.51
CA ILE A 146 1.92 6.80 0.82
C ILE A 146 3.29 7.06 1.46
N THR A 147 3.63 8.32 1.73
CA THR A 147 4.91 8.68 2.37
C THR A 147 5.05 8.09 3.77
N LYS A 148 3.95 8.05 4.54
CA LYS A 148 3.91 7.43 5.86
C LYS A 148 4.06 5.91 5.80
N VAL A 149 3.33 5.25 4.90
CA VAL A 149 3.47 3.81 4.65
C VAL A 149 4.91 3.47 4.28
N ARG A 150 5.51 4.21 3.34
CA ARG A 150 6.91 4.01 2.92
C ARG A 150 7.91 4.20 4.06
N ASN A 151 7.64 5.16 4.95
CA ASN A 151 8.45 5.38 6.14
C ASN A 151 8.38 4.22 7.14
N LEU A 152 7.20 3.60 7.31
CA LEU A 152 7.06 2.40 8.15
C LEU A 152 7.78 1.22 7.50
N GLN A 153 7.56 0.99 6.20
CA GLN A 153 8.19 -0.08 5.41
C GLN A 153 9.73 -0.08 5.49
N ILE A 154 10.37 1.07 5.40
CA ILE A 154 11.84 1.14 5.36
C ILE A 154 12.49 1.00 6.74
N LYS A 155 11.74 1.22 7.84
CA LYS A 155 12.29 1.08 9.19
C LYS A 155 12.66 -0.38 9.44
N PRO A 156 13.89 -0.66 9.88
CA PRO A 156 14.27 -2.02 10.26
C PRO A 156 13.56 -2.42 11.56
N GLU A 157 13.42 -3.72 11.77
CA GLU A 157 12.65 -4.31 12.88
C GLU A 157 13.07 -3.79 14.26
N ASN A 158 14.37 -3.58 14.50
CA ASN A 158 14.86 -3.07 15.78
C ASN A 158 14.45 -1.61 16.08
N PHE A 159 13.86 -0.91 15.11
CA PHE A 159 13.23 0.41 15.27
C PHE A 159 11.72 0.38 15.02
N LEU A 160 11.15 -0.76 14.62
CA LEU A 160 9.73 -0.90 14.30
C LEU A 160 9.30 -2.38 14.44
N ASN A 161 9.34 -2.89 15.68
CA ASN A 161 8.76 -4.19 16.00
C ASN A 161 7.23 -4.13 16.08
N SER A 162 6.59 -5.26 16.39
CA SER A 162 5.13 -5.40 16.41
C SER A 162 4.43 -4.38 17.33
N GLU A 163 4.95 -4.18 18.53
CA GLU A 163 4.39 -3.25 19.52
C GLU A 163 4.59 -1.78 19.09
N MET A 164 5.77 -1.47 18.56
CA MET A 164 6.11 -0.14 18.06
C MET A 164 5.27 0.23 16.84
N LEU A 165 5.06 -0.69 15.89
CA LEU A 165 4.21 -0.45 14.72
C LEU A 165 2.78 -0.08 15.13
N ALA A 166 2.19 -0.86 16.04
CA ALA A 166 0.84 -0.59 16.53
C ALA A 166 0.76 0.78 17.24
N SER A 167 1.75 1.08 18.09
CA SER A 167 1.82 2.36 18.82
C SER A 167 2.00 3.56 17.89
N GLU A 168 2.89 3.48 16.90
CA GLU A 168 3.16 4.57 15.97
C GLU A 168 1.93 4.89 15.10
N VAL A 169 1.24 3.87 14.60
CA VAL A 169 0.01 4.05 13.80
C VAL A 169 -1.11 4.61 14.67
N ALA A 170 -1.33 4.08 15.88
CA ALA A 170 -2.33 4.60 16.80
C ALA A 170 -2.07 6.07 17.16
N HIS A 171 -0.81 6.42 17.42
CA HIS A 171 -0.41 7.79 17.71
C HIS A 171 -0.69 8.74 16.53
N ASP A 172 -0.30 8.35 15.31
CA ASP A 172 -0.50 9.15 14.09
C ASP A 172 -1.99 9.34 13.75
N PHE A 173 -2.87 8.48 14.28
CA PHE A 173 -4.32 8.52 14.06
C PHE A 173 -5.08 9.26 15.19
N SER A 174 -4.46 9.46 16.35
CA SER A 174 -5.08 10.02 17.56
C SER A 174 -5.73 11.41 17.38
N GLY A 175 -5.29 12.19 16.39
CA GLY A 175 -5.87 13.50 16.07
C GLY A 175 -7.21 13.47 15.31
N LEU A 176 -7.68 12.29 14.89
CA LEU A 176 -8.90 12.13 14.08
C LEU A 176 -10.07 11.70 14.96
N SER A 177 -10.83 12.67 15.48
CA SER A 177 -12.00 12.42 16.34
C SER A 177 -13.12 11.59 15.70
N ASN A 178 -13.15 11.49 14.38
CA ASN A 178 -14.11 10.67 13.62
C ASN A 178 -13.59 9.25 13.31
N LEU A 179 -12.39 8.89 13.78
CA LEU A 179 -11.76 7.58 13.56
C LEU A 179 -11.54 6.91 14.92
N ARG A 180 -12.25 5.81 15.18
CA ARG A 180 -12.02 5.02 16.40
C ARG A 180 -10.82 4.11 16.17
N VAL A 181 -9.85 4.12 17.09
CA VAL A 181 -8.68 3.23 17.05
C VAL A 181 -8.63 2.41 18.32
N GLU A 182 -8.44 1.11 18.17
CA GLU A 182 -8.29 0.15 19.26
C GLU A 182 -7.07 -0.73 18.98
N VAL A 183 -6.26 -0.99 20.00
CA VAL A 183 -5.06 -1.84 19.89
C VAL A 183 -5.22 -2.99 20.87
N LEU A 184 -5.46 -4.19 20.34
CA LEU A 184 -5.61 -5.41 21.12
C LEU A 184 -4.24 -5.93 21.55
N THR A 185 -4.13 -6.22 22.83
CA THR A 185 -2.99 -6.85 23.48
C THR A 185 -2.97 -8.37 23.24
N LYS A 186 -1.84 -9.03 23.56
CA LYS A 186 -1.72 -10.50 23.45
C LYS A 186 -2.84 -11.24 24.18
N LYS A 187 -3.21 -10.76 25.37
CA LYS A 187 -4.29 -11.34 26.17
C LYS A 187 -5.64 -11.24 25.48
N GLU A 188 -5.99 -10.09 24.93
CA GLU A 188 -7.26 -9.90 24.21
C GLU A 188 -7.29 -10.74 22.91
N ILE A 189 -6.16 -10.87 22.23
CA ILE A 189 -6.00 -11.76 21.06
C ILE A 189 -6.23 -13.24 21.45
N GLN A 190 -5.72 -13.67 22.61
CA GLN A 190 -5.97 -14.99 23.19
C GLN A 190 -7.45 -15.20 23.53
N ASP A 191 -8.07 -14.22 24.20
CA ASP A 191 -9.48 -14.26 24.59
C ASP A 191 -10.42 -14.32 23.36
N LEU A 192 -9.99 -13.78 22.22
CA LEU A 192 -10.68 -13.87 20.95
C LEU A 192 -10.47 -15.21 20.22
N GLY A 193 -9.53 -16.05 20.66
CA GLY A 193 -9.23 -17.33 20.02
C GLY A 193 -8.46 -17.21 18.70
N MET A 194 -7.70 -16.13 18.50
CA MET A 194 -6.88 -15.92 17.30
C MET A 194 -5.59 -16.77 17.33
N ASN A 195 -5.73 -18.09 17.41
CA ASN A 195 -4.59 -18.97 17.64
C ASN A 195 -3.70 -19.16 16.41
N LEU A 196 -4.18 -18.84 15.19
CA LEU A 196 -3.30 -18.86 14.02
C LEU A 196 -2.32 -17.70 14.10
N LEU A 197 -2.79 -16.49 14.44
CA LEU A 197 -1.91 -15.35 14.70
C LEU A 197 -0.93 -15.66 15.84
N LEU A 198 -1.44 -16.18 16.96
CA LEU A 198 -0.60 -16.53 18.10
C LEU A 198 0.42 -17.63 17.78
N SER A 199 0.08 -18.59 16.90
CA SER A 199 1.02 -19.63 16.48
C SER A 199 2.25 -19.07 15.76
N VAL A 200 2.06 -18.03 14.94
CA VAL A 200 3.16 -17.34 14.25
C VAL A 200 4.03 -16.57 15.25
N ASN A 201 3.40 -15.95 16.25
CA ASN A 201 4.10 -15.18 17.28
C ASN A 201 4.92 -16.03 18.26
N LYS A 202 4.70 -17.35 18.39
CA LYS A 202 5.31 -18.15 19.48
C LYS A 202 6.84 -18.06 19.58
N GLY A 203 7.53 -17.91 18.44
CA GLY A 203 9.00 -17.75 18.42
C GLY A 203 9.49 -16.35 18.79
N SER A 204 8.59 -15.39 18.97
CA SER A 204 8.91 -13.99 19.14
C SER A 204 9.33 -13.61 20.56
N THR A 205 10.17 -12.57 20.65
CA THR A 205 10.43 -11.82 21.89
C THR A 205 9.54 -10.58 22.04
N HIS A 206 8.75 -10.25 21.02
CA HIS A 206 7.82 -9.13 20.98
C HIS A 206 6.39 -9.66 20.95
N GLU A 207 5.50 -9.00 21.70
CA GLU A 207 4.12 -9.44 21.73
C GLU A 207 3.39 -9.10 20.41
N PRO A 208 2.41 -9.91 20.00
CA PRO A 208 1.59 -9.58 18.86
C PRO A 208 0.63 -8.45 19.23
N ARG A 209 0.16 -7.74 18.22
CA ARG A 209 -0.88 -6.70 18.34
C ARG A 209 -1.89 -6.87 17.21
N VAL A 210 -3.15 -6.54 17.50
CA VAL A 210 -4.15 -6.32 16.45
C VAL A 210 -4.64 -4.89 16.58
N LEU A 211 -4.38 -4.05 15.58
CA LEU A 211 -4.89 -2.68 15.55
C LEU A 211 -6.15 -2.63 14.68
N VAL A 212 -7.23 -2.10 15.24
CA VAL A 212 -8.51 -1.92 14.56
C VAL A 212 -8.80 -0.43 14.46
N ALA A 213 -8.88 0.09 13.23
CA ALA A 213 -9.25 1.48 12.96
C ALA A 213 -10.60 1.52 12.24
N GLN A 214 -11.62 2.17 12.81
CA GLN A 214 -13.00 2.18 12.30
C GLN A 214 -13.44 3.61 11.97
N TYR A 215 -13.80 3.82 10.70
CA TYR A 215 -14.40 5.06 10.22
C TYR A 215 -15.84 4.83 9.76
N GLN A 216 -16.80 5.46 10.44
CA GLN A 216 -18.23 5.35 10.14
C GLN A 216 -18.75 6.65 9.50
N GLY A 217 -18.42 6.86 8.22
CA GLY A 217 -18.76 8.05 7.46
C GLY A 217 -20.15 8.03 6.81
N ASN A 218 -20.85 6.90 6.81
CA ASN A 218 -22.21 6.77 6.28
C ASN A 218 -23.10 5.91 7.18
N PRO A 219 -23.57 6.44 8.33
CA PRO A 219 -24.35 5.70 9.32
C PRO A 219 -25.68 5.12 8.80
N LYS A 220 -26.17 5.60 7.64
CA LYS A 220 -27.40 5.11 7.01
C LYS A 220 -27.18 3.89 6.11
N SER A 221 -25.93 3.62 5.73
CA SER A 221 -25.58 2.48 4.89
C SER A 221 -25.35 1.24 5.75
N LYS A 222 -25.79 0.08 5.23
CA LYS A 222 -25.39 -1.23 5.76
C LYS A 222 -24.08 -1.73 5.17
N GLU A 223 -23.64 -1.13 4.06
CA GLU A 223 -22.35 -1.45 3.47
C GLU A 223 -21.24 -1.08 4.43
N ASN A 224 -20.31 -2.01 4.64
CA ASN A 224 -19.15 -1.82 5.48
C ASN A 224 -17.95 -2.57 4.86
N ILE A 225 -16.97 -1.81 4.41
CA ILE A 225 -15.75 -2.36 3.83
C ILE A 225 -14.76 -2.60 4.98
N VAL A 226 -14.20 -3.80 5.07
CA VAL A 226 -13.14 -4.09 6.04
C VAL A 226 -11.88 -4.52 5.30
N ILE A 227 -10.79 -3.78 5.52
CA ILE A 227 -9.49 -4.02 4.91
C ILE A 227 -8.56 -4.65 5.96
N VAL A 228 -8.16 -5.90 5.77
CA VAL A 228 -7.29 -6.66 6.67
C VAL A 228 -5.88 -6.66 6.09
N GLY A 229 -4.87 -6.26 6.87
CA GLY A 229 -3.51 -6.18 6.35
C GLY A 229 -2.54 -7.12 7.04
N LYS A 230 -1.69 -7.80 6.26
CA LYS A 230 -0.56 -8.59 6.79
C LYS A 230 0.46 -7.66 7.45
N GLY A 231 0.76 -7.89 8.73
CA GLY A 231 1.61 -7.05 9.57
C GLY A 231 2.83 -7.77 10.12
N ILE A 232 3.54 -8.57 9.31
CA ILE A 232 4.75 -9.28 9.76
C ILE A 232 5.92 -8.31 9.77
N THR A 233 6.33 -7.80 10.93
CA THR A 233 7.37 -6.75 11.04
C THR A 233 8.74 -7.23 10.63
N PHE A 234 8.99 -8.54 10.76
CA PHE A 234 10.12 -9.22 10.14
C PHE A 234 9.82 -10.72 10.02
N ASP A 235 10.21 -11.31 8.89
CA ASP A 235 9.95 -12.71 8.59
C ASP A 235 11.25 -13.49 8.38
N THR A 236 11.56 -14.39 9.32
CA THR A 236 12.68 -15.34 9.17
C THR A 236 12.27 -16.64 8.47
N GLY A 237 10.97 -16.82 8.23
CA GLY A 237 10.31 -18.07 7.84
C GLY A 237 10.03 -19.04 8.99
N GLY A 238 10.26 -18.64 10.24
CA GLY A 238 10.21 -19.56 11.36
C GLY A 238 11.22 -20.71 11.16
N VAL A 239 10.86 -21.93 11.58
CA VAL A 239 11.77 -23.09 11.47
C VAL A 239 11.96 -23.56 10.01
N ASN A 240 11.00 -23.31 9.13
CA ASN A 240 11.16 -23.37 7.66
C ASN A 240 11.94 -22.13 7.17
N THR A 241 13.18 -21.97 7.66
CA THR A 241 13.92 -20.73 7.49
C THR A 241 14.19 -20.34 6.03
N LYS A 242 14.12 -19.04 5.75
CA LYS A 242 14.55 -18.45 4.46
C LYS A 242 16.07 -18.49 4.24
N GLY A 243 16.86 -18.92 5.24
CA GLY A 243 18.32 -18.98 5.13
C GLY A 243 18.93 -17.62 4.78
N TYR A 244 19.63 -17.54 3.64
CA TYR A 244 20.28 -16.31 3.18
C TYR A 244 19.33 -15.31 2.47
N HIS A 245 18.05 -15.65 2.29
CA HIS A 245 17.08 -14.85 1.54
C HIS A 245 16.24 -13.90 2.42
N MET A 246 16.76 -13.48 3.57
CA MET A 246 16.03 -12.61 4.52
C MET A 246 16.16 -11.10 4.22
N SER A 247 16.94 -10.71 3.21
CA SER A 247 17.02 -9.30 2.80
C SER A 247 15.65 -8.83 2.30
N GLY A 248 15.18 -7.68 2.80
CA GLY A 248 13.87 -7.13 2.45
C GLY A 248 12.72 -7.59 3.34
N MET A 249 12.90 -8.53 4.28
CA MET A 249 11.79 -9.06 5.09
C MET A 249 11.17 -8.06 6.08
N LYS A 250 11.77 -6.88 6.26
CA LYS A 250 11.12 -5.74 6.95
C LYS A 250 9.90 -5.19 6.20
N PHE A 251 9.79 -5.45 4.89
CA PHE A 251 8.65 -5.02 4.07
C PHE A 251 7.42 -5.93 4.28
N ASP A 252 7.53 -6.99 5.07
CA ASP A 252 6.48 -8.00 5.18
C ASP A 252 5.26 -7.57 6.04
N MET A 253 5.29 -6.33 6.52
CA MET A 253 4.21 -5.61 7.21
C MET A 253 3.47 -4.60 6.32
N SER A 254 3.84 -4.52 5.04
CA SER A 254 3.34 -3.49 4.12
C SER A 254 1.81 -3.49 4.02
N GLY A 255 1.19 -4.66 3.99
CA GLY A 255 -0.25 -4.81 3.87
C GLY A 255 -1.01 -4.13 5.01
N SER A 256 -0.57 -4.32 6.25
CA SER A 256 -1.09 -3.65 7.45
C SER A 256 -1.00 -2.13 7.36
N ALA A 257 0.14 -1.60 6.94
CA ALA A 257 0.32 -0.16 6.78
C ALA A 257 -0.58 0.39 5.67
N ILE A 258 -0.63 -0.27 4.51
CA ILE A 258 -1.48 0.13 3.37
C ILE A 258 -2.96 0.18 3.79
N ALA A 259 -3.45 -0.86 4.44
CA ALA A 259 -4.84 -0.95 4.91
C ALA A 259 -5.21 0.20 5.86
N ALA A 260 -4.40 0.42 6.89
CA ALA A 260 -4.67 1.45 7.89
C ALA A 260 -4.65 2.87 7.30
N TYR A 261 -3.66 3.16 6.45
CA TYR A 261 -3.51 4.51 5.89
C TYR A 261 -4.53 4.83 4.79
N ALA A 262 -5.05 3.84 4.06
CA ALA A 262 -6.21 4.04 3.19
C ALA A 262 -7.45 4.50 3.99
N VAL A 263 -7.72 3.85 5.13
CA VAL A 263 -8.81 4.24 6.05
C VAL A 263 -8.59 5.63 6.63
N LYS A 264 -7.34 5.96 7.03
CA LYS A 264 -6.99 7.30 7.51
C LYS A 264 -7.36 8.38 6.50
N VAL A 265 -7.01 8.19 5.22
CA VAL A 265 -7.32 9.14 4.15
C VAL A 265 -8.83 9.33 4.00
N LEU A 266 -9.61 8.25 4.02
CA LEU A 266 -11.07 8.30 3.93
C LEU A 266 -11.70 9.06 5.10
N ALA A 267 -11.17 8.88 6.32
CA ALA A 267 -11.58 9.62 7.50
C ALA A 267 -11.21 11.12 7.41
N GLN A 268 -10.01 11.46 6.92
CA GLN A 268 -9.57 12.85 6.71
C GLN A 268 -10.41 13.56 5.65
N LEU A 269 -10.80 12.84 4.60
CA LEU A 269 -11.72 13.33 3.56
C LEU A 269 -13.16 13.49 4.04
N LYS A 270 -13.49 12.95 5.21
CA LYS A 270 -14.87 12.80 5.69
C LYS A 270 -15.75 12.14 4.63
N ALA A 271 -15.21 11.10 3.99
CA ALA A 271 -15.86 10.41 2.90
C ALA A 271 -17.17 9.77 3.37
N LYS A 272 -18.19 9.72 2.51
CA LYS A 272 -19.51 9.16 2.85
C LYS A 272 -19.51 7.63 2.72
N VAL A 273 -18.63 6.96 3.45
CA VAL A 273 -18.39 5.51 3.39
C VAL A 273 -18.21 4.95 4.80
N ASN A 274 -18.54 3.68 5.03
CA ASN A 274 -18.15 2.96 6.23
C ASN A 274 -16.98 2.05 5.87
N VAL A 275 -15.86 2.22 6.55
CA VAL A 275 -14.65 1.45 6.27
C VAL A 275 -13.85 1.24 7.55
N SER A 276 -13.30 0.04 7.72
CA SER A 276 -12.42 -0.28 8.83
C SER A 276 -11.13 -0.94 8.33
N ALA A 277 -10.05 -0.79 9.09
CA ALA A 277 -8.81 -1.51 8.90
C ALA A 277 -8.55 -2.45 10.09
N VAL A 278 -8.03 -3.64 9.81
CA VAL A 278 -7.55 -4.61 10.80
C VAL A 278 -6.10 -4.94 10.48
N MET A 279 -5.16 -4.45 11.28
CA MET A 279 -3.75 -4.78 11.17
C MET A 279 -3.44 -5.99 12.03
N CYS A 280 -3.01 -7.10 11.43
CA CYS A 280 -2.62 -8.32 12.15
C CYS A 280 -1.09 -8.32 12.31
N ILE A 281 -0.60 -7.89 13.47
CA ILE A 281 0.80 -7.50 13.65
C ILE A 281 1.54 -8.49 14.55
N THR A 282 2.64 -9.04 14.03
CA THR A 282 3.62 -9.86 14.76
C THR A 282 4.93 -9.85 13.98
N ASP A 283 5.97 -10.53 14.44
CA ASP A 283 7.04 -11.05 13.61
C ASP A 283 6.94 -12.58 13.52
N ASN A 284 7.75 -13.19 12.64
CA ASN A 284 7.93 -14.62 12.51
C ASN A 284 9.40 -14.95 12.78
N ARG A 285 9.67 -15.54 13.96
CA ARG A 285 11.02 -15.79 14.48
C ARG A 285 11.25 -17.26 14.84
N ILE A 286 12.52 -17.63 14.94
CA ILE A 286 12.97 -18.90 15.48
C ILE A 286 13.39 -18.72 16.94
N ASN A 287 12.77 -19.49 17.83
CA ASN A 287 13.14 -19.64 19.23
C ASN A 287 12.67 -21.01 19.75
N HIS A 288 12.95 -21.36 21.00
CA HIS A 288 12.63 -22.67 21.59
C HIS A 288 11.15 -23.04 21.59
N ASP A 289 10.23 -22.07 21.55
CA ASP A 289 8.77 -22.28 21.49
C ASP A 289 8.18 -22.00 20.09
N ALA A 290 9.02 -21.75 19.07
CA ALA A 290 8.53 -21.47 17.72
C ALA A 290 7.63 -22.60 17.21
N SER A 291 6.62 -22.22 16.40
CA SER A 291 5.78 -23.24 15.76
C SER A 291 6.63 -24.14 14.87
N LEU A 292 6.29 -25.43 14.86
CA LEU A 292 6.92 -26.46 14.05
C LEU A 292 5.96 -26.90 12.93
N PRO A 293 6.49 -27.46 11.82
CA PRO A 293 5.71 -28.27 10.91
C PRO A 293 4.93 -29.35 11.65
N GLU A 294 3.76 -29.71 11.13
CA GLU A 294 2.80 -30.67 11.69
C GLU A 294 2.08 -30.20 12.98
N ASN A 295 2.42 -29.03 13.54
CA ASN A 295 1.61 -28.46 14.61
C ASN A 295 0.22 -28.07 14.10
N ILE A 296 -0.79 -28.27 14.95
CA ILE A 296 -2.19 -28.00 14.63
C ILE A 296 -2.73 -26.93 15.58
N TYR A 297 -3.40 -25.92 15.02
CA TYR A 297 -4.00 -24.83 15.78
C TYR A 297 -5.44 -24.58 15.36
N GLN A 298 -6.31 -24.27 16.33
CA GLN A 298 -7.69 -23.90 16.04
C GLN A 298 -7.78 -22.39 15.77
N SER A 299 -8.18 -22.01 14.56
CA SER A 299 -8.43 -20.61 14.21
C SER A 299 -9.57 -19.97 15.00
N MET A 300 -9.68 -18.65 14.93
CA MET A 300 -10.82 -17.89 15.45
C MET A 300 -12.16 -18.36 14.86
N SER A 301 -12.14 -18.93 13.65
CA SER A 301 -13.32 -19.48 12.99
C SER A 301 -13.77 -20.84 13.53
N GLY A 302 -12.94 -21.47 14.38
CA GLY A 302 -13.15 -22.82 14.89
C GLY A 302 -12.55 -23.93 14.02
N LYS A 303 -12.13 -23.63 12.77
CA LYS A 303 -11.41 -24.57 11.90
C LYS A 303 -10.02 -24.88 12.44
N TRP A 304 -9.63 -26.14 12.40
CA TRP A 304 -8.28 -26.60 12.73
C TRP A 304 -7.37 -26.51 11.51
N VAL A 305 -6.20 -25.91 11.68
CA VAL A 305 -5.19 -25.75 10.63
C VAL A 305 -3.90 -26.43 11.05
N GLU A 306 -3.43 -27.35 10.21
CA GLU A 306 -2.11 -27.95 10.26
C GLU A 306 -1.10 -26.99 9.59
N VAL A 307 -0.09 -26.58 10.36
CA VAL A 307 1.01 -25.75 9.87
C VAL A 307 2.05 -26.68 9.28
N ASN A 308 2.16 -26.71 7.96
CA ASN A 308 3.12 -27.55 7.25
C ASN A 308 4.35 -26.75 6.77
N ASP A 309 4.17 -25.46 6.53
CA ASP A 309 5.28 -24.54 6.23
C ASP A 309 5.17 -23.28 7.08
N THR A 310 6.13 -23.04 7.97
CA THR A 310 6.15 -21.85 8.84
C THR A 310 6.57 -20.57 8.11
N ASP A 311 6.99 -20.64 6.84
CA ASP A 311 7.22 -19.51 5.93
C ASP A 311 5.95 -19.11 5.17
N ALA A 312 4.87 -19.88 5.34
CA ALA A 312 3.52 -19.53 4.90
C ALA A 312 2.69 -18.99 6.08
N GLU A 313 3.28 -18.10 6.87
CA GLU A 313 2.71 -17.51 8.08
C GLU A 313 1.71 -16.39 7.81
N GLY A 314 1.91 -15.62 6.73
CA GLY A 314 1.09 -14.46 6.42
C GLY A 314 -0.39 -14.82 6.27
N ARG A 315 -0.68 -15.97 5.68
CA ARG A 315 -2.06 -16.45 5.50
C ARG A 315 -2.69 -16.91 6.82
N LEU A 316 -1.89 -17.35 7.79
CA LEU A 316 -2.34 -17.72 9.14
C LEU A 316 -2.79 -16.48 9.91
N VAL A 317 -1.98 -15.41 9.94
CA VAL A 317 -2.35 -14.18 10.67
C VAL A 317 -3.57 -13.50 10.04
N LEU A 318 -3.67 -13.52 8.71
CA LEU A 318 -4.79 -12.94 7.97
C LEU A 318 -6.09 -13.74 8.14
N ALA A 319 -6.04 -15.06 8.27
CA ALA A 319 -7.22 -15.90 8.48
C ALA A 319 -8.02 -15.47 9.72
N ASP A 320 -7.34 -15.26 10.85
CA ASP A 320 -7.98 -14.76 12.07
C ASP A 320 -8.49 -13.31 11.89
N GLY A 321 -7.72 -12.46 11.20
CA GLY A 321 -8.11 -11.07 10.91
C GLY A 321 -9.34 -10.95 9.99
N LEU A 322 -9.44 -11.79 8.97
CA LEU A 322 -10.57 -11.86 8.04
C LEU A 322 -11.83 -12.31 8.76
N TYR A 323 -11.73 -13.35 9.58
CA TYR A 323 -12.86 -13.83 10.36
C TYR A 323 -13.30 -12.80 11.41
N TYR A 324 -12.37 -12.08 12.04
CA TYR A 324 -12.68 -10.94 12.90
C TYR A 324 -13.43 -9.84 12.13
N GLY A 325 -12.95 -9.48 10.94
CA GLY A 325 -13.60 -8.50 10.06
C GLY A 325 -15.03 -8.89 9.69
N ALA A 326 -15.24 -10.14 9.29
CA ALA A 326 -16.57 -10.65 8.96
C ALA A 326 -17.50 -10.62 10.19
N THR A 327 -17.04 -11.10 11.34
CA THR A 327 -17.93 -11.41 12.47
C THR A 327 -18.06 -10.29 13.49
N LYS A 328 -16.97 -9.60 13.84
CA LYS A 328 -16.95 -8.52 14.84
C LYS A 328 -17.22 -7.16 14.20
N LEU A 329 -16.72 -6.93 13.00
CA LEU A 329 -16.93 -5.68 12.26
C LEU A 329 -18.12 -5.74 11.28
N LYS A 330 -18.72 -6.92 11.07
CA LYS A 330 -19.89 -7.10 10.19
C LYS A 330 -19.63 -6.57 8.77
N ALA A 331 -18.48 -6.95 8.21
CA ALA A 331 -18.13 -6.60 6.85
C ALA A 331 -19.18 -7.06 5.84
N THR A 332 -19.51 -6.22 4.87
CA THR A 332 -20.25 -6.63 3.65
C THR A 332 -19.30 -6.92 2.49
N THR A 333 -18.11 -6.30 2.52
CA THR A 333 -16.97 -6.62 1.66
C THR A 333 -15.72 -6.70 2.52
N LEU A 334 -14.99 -7.81 2.38
CA LEU A 334 -13.65 -7.99 2.89
C LEU A 334 -12.62 -7.73 1.79
N ILE A 335 -11.55 -7.06 2.14
CA ILE A 335 -10.36 -6.94 1.33
C ILE A 335 -9.19 -7.33 2.22
N ASP A 336 -8.27 -8.18 1.78
CA ASP A 336 -6.97 -8.25 2.42
C ASP A 336 -5.85 -7.71 1.52
N VAL A 337 -4.81 -7.20 2.17
CA VAL A 337 -3.59 -6.73 1.51
C VAL A 337 -2.41 -7.41 2.17
N ALA A 338 -1.58 -8.07 1.37
CA ALA A 338 -0.50 -8.88 1.90
C ALA A 338 0.69 -8.98 0.94
N THR A 339 1.90 -8.92 1.49
CA THR A 339 3.12 -9.45 0.86
C THR A 339 3.12 -10.96 1.06
N LEU A 340 2.33 -11.69 0.27
CA LEU A 340 1.93 -13.04 0.67
C LEU A 340 2.79 -14.14 0.06
N THR A 341 3.06 -14.08 -1.25
CA THR A 341 3.71 -15.21 -1.91
C THR A 341 4.86 -14.79 -2.83
N GLY A 342 6.00 -15.47 -2.69
CA GLY A 342 7.13 -15.29 -3.61
C GLY A 342 6.78 -15.67 -5.07
N THR A 343 5.80 -16.55 -5.25
CA THR A 343 5.33 -16.96 -6.59
C THR A 343 4.71 -15.81 -7.40
N MET A 344 4.24 -14.75 -6.75
CA MET A 344 3.77 -13.56 -7.46
C MET A 344 4.89 -12.77 -8.14
N LEU A 345 6.10 -12.76 -7.57
CA LEU A 345 7.24 -12.18 -8.25
C LEU A 345 7.61 -12.97 -9.51
N THR A 346 7.46 -14.30 -9.48
CA THR A 346 7.68 -15.13 -10.67
C THR A 346 6.60 -14.91 -11.73
N ALA A 347 5.34 -14.75 -11.33
CA ALA A 347 4.22 -14.61 -12.26
C ALA A 347 4.12 -13.22 -12.89
N LEU A 348 4.26 -12.16 -12.09
CA LEU A 348 3.96 -10.77 -12.48
C LEU A 348 5.14 -9.79 -12.32
N GLY A 349 6.27 -10.26 -11.77
CA GLY A 349 7.44 -9.43 -11.51
C GLY A 349 7.14 -8.29 -10.54
N HIS A 350 7.92 -7.21 -10.67
CA HIS A 350 7.71 -5.96 -9.93
C HIS A 350 6.74 -4.98 -10.61
N VAL A 351 5.91 -5.49 -11.53
CA VAL A 351 5.08 -4.66 -12.41
C VAL A 351 3.63 -4.63 -11.95
N TYR A 352 3.01 -5.79 -11.74
CA TYR A 352 1.60 -5.91 -11.38
C TYR A 352 1.40 -6.49 -9.99
N THR A 353 0.44 -5.93 -9.26
CA THR A 353 -0.15 -6.56 -8.08
C THR A 353 -1.14 -7.64 -8.49
N GLY A 354 -1.11 -8.82 -7.87
CA GLY A 354 -2.09 -9.88 -8.11
C GLY A 354 -3.37 -9.67 -7.30
N ILE A 355 -4.53 -9.71 -7.96
CA ILE A 355 -5.84 -9.50 -7.35
C ILE A 355 -6.75 -10.70 -7.61
N TRP A 356 -7.36 -11.25 -6.56
CA TRP A 356 -8.45 -12.22 -6.68
C TRP A 356 -9.72 -11.59 -6.16
N SER A 357 -10.86 -11.93 -6.74
CA SER A 357 -12.18 -11.49 -6.28
C SER A 357 -13.17 -12.64 -6.37
N THR A 358 -14.02 -12.78 -5.35
CA THR A 358 -15.12 -13.75 -5.35
C THR A 358 -16.30 -13.32 -6.20
N ASP A 359 -16.40 -12.04 -6.56
CA ASP A 359 -17.49 -11.52 -7.39
C ASP A 359 -17.02 -10.49 -8.43
N GLU A 360 -17.75 -10.46 -9.55
CA GLU A 360 -17.38 -9.66 -10.72
C GLU A 360 -17.51 -8.16 -10.46
N ASN A 361 -18.59 -7.73 -9.80
CA ASN A 361 -18.82 -6.31 -9.54
C ASN A 361 -17.72 -5.70 -8.67
N ASN A 362 -17.25 -6.41 -7.63
CA ASN A 362 -16.12 -5.95 -6.83
C ASN A 362 -14.82 -5.88 -7.64
N TRP A 363 -14.58 -6.84 -8.55
CA TRP A 363 -13.43 -6.77 -9.45
C TRP A 363 -13.49 -5.55 -10.36
N GLU A 364 -14.59 -5.32 -11.08
CA GLU A 364 -14.75 -4.19 -12.00
C GLU A 364 -14.55 -2.84 -11.29
N GLN A 365 -15.08 -2.70 -10.07
CA GLN A 365 -14.87 -1.50 -9.25
C GLN A 365 -13.41 -1.32 -8.83
N PHE A 366 -12.73 -2.41 -8.47
CA PHE A 366 -11.32 -2.39 -8.08
C PHE A 366 -10.41 -2.07 -9.26
N GLU A 367 -10.64 -2.68 -10.42
CA GLU A 367 -9.92 -2.38 -11.66
C GLU A 367 -10.10 -0.91 -12.07
N LYS A 368 -11.33 -0.39 -12.00
CA LYS A 368 -11.58 1.04 -12.26
C LYS A 368 -10.85 1.93 -11.27
N ALA A 369 -10.81 1.56 -9.99
CA ALA A 369 -10.09 2.30 -8.96
C ALA A 369 -8.57 2.32 -9.23
N SER A 370 -7.99 1.20 -9.68
CA SER A 370 -6.57 1.11 -9.99
C SER A 370 -6.19 1.90 -11.23
N GLN A 371 -7.05 1.90 -12.26
CA GLN A 371 -6.90 2.74 -13.45
C GLN A 371 -6.93 4.23 -13.10
N ILE A 372 -7.84 4.65 -12.20
CA ILE A 372 -7.88 6.03 -11.71
C ILE A 372 -6.60 6.37 -10.93
N SER A 373 -6.10 5.44 -10.12
CA SER A 373 -4.91 5.63 -9.28
C SER A 373 -3.59 5.49 -10.02
N LEU A 374 -3.61 4.98 -11.26
CA LEU A 374 -2.44 4.66 -12.07
C LEU A 374 -1.55 3.59 -11.40
N GLU A 375 -2.18 2.62 -10.74
CA GLU A 375 -1.55 1.47 -10.09
C GLU A 375 -1.86 0.22 -10.90
N LYS A 376 -0.83 -0.56 -11.23
CA LYS A 376 -0.93 -1.71 -12.15
C LYS A 376 -1.35 -2.94 -11.36
N VAL A 377 -2.54 -3.47 -11.67
CA VAL A 377 -3.12 -4.65 -11.03
C VAL A 377 -3.54 -5.67 -12.08
N TRP A 378 -3.53 -6.95 -11.72
CA TRP A 378 -3.92 -8.04 -12.62
C TRP A 378 -4.86 -9.00 -11.91
N ARG A 379 -5.95 -9.39 -12.58
CA ARG A 379 -6.87 -10.38 -12.02
C ARG A 379 -6.31 -11.78 -12.16
N MET A 380 -6.22 -12.46 -11.04
CA MET A 380 -5.80 -13.84 -10.92
C MET A 380 -7.02 -14.77 -10.75
N PRO A 381 -6.95 -16.03 -11.21
CA PRO A 381 -8.09 -16.94 -11.19
C PRO A 381 -8.37 -17.47 -9.79
N MET A 382 -9.64 -17.53 -9.40
CA MET A 382 -10.08 -18.17 -8.16
C MET A 382 -10.90 -19.42 -8.51
N HIS A 383 -10.33 -20.61 -8.26
CA HIS A 383 -10.93 -21.89 -8.64
C HIS A 383 -10.70 -22.93 -7.54
N GLU A 384 -11.70 -23.78 -7.27
CA GLU A 384 -11.67 -24.73 -6.15
C GLU A 384 -10.55 -25.77 -6.27
N ASP A 385 -10.06 -26.05 -7.49
CA ASP A 385 -8.91 -26.93 -7.69
C ASP A 385 -7.63 -26.45 -7.01
N PHE A 386 -7.45 -25.14 -6.85
CA PHE A 386 -6.31 -24.59 -6.12
C PHE A 386 -6.42 -24.82 -4.61
N ASN A 387 -7.61 -25.13 -4.11
CA ASN A 387 -7.86 -25.40 -2.69
C ASN A 387 -7.62 -26.87 -2.30
N LYS A 388 -7.43 -27.77 -3.28
CA LYS A 388 -7.18 -29.20 -3.04
C LYS A 388 -5.98 -29.44 -2.14
N GLY A 389 -4.92 -28.64 -2.31
CA GLY A 389 -3.72 -28.71 -1.47
C GLY A 389 -3.99 -28.27 -0.02
N ASN A 390 -4.84 -27.26 0.20
CA ASN A 390 -5.23 -26.87 1.55
C ASN A 390 -6.10 -27.94 2.21
N LYS A 391 -7.00 -28.58 1.46
CA LYS A 391 -7.93 -29.60 1.99
C LYS A 391 -7.31 -31.01 2.08
N SER A 392 -5.99 -31.15 1.90
CA SER A 392 -5.33 -32.46 1.90
C SER A 392 -4.82 -32.93 3.26
N SER A 393 -4.99 -32.13 4.33
CA SER A 393 -4.59 -32.52 5.69
C SER A 393 -5.23 -33.86 6.07
N LYS A 394 -4.49 -34.68 6.83
CA LYS A 394 -5.01 -35.93 7.41
C LYS A 394 -5.46 -35.78 8.86
N VAL A 395 -5.13 -34.67 9.49
CA VAL A 395 -5.24 -34.46 10.95
C VAL A 395 -5.96 -33.18 11.32
N ALA A 396 -6.19 -32.26 10.37
CA ALA A 396 -6.87 -30.98 10.54
C ALA A 396 -7.85 -30.72 9.38
N ASP A 397 -8.61 -29.63 9.46
CA ASP A 397 -9.53 -29.23 8.38
C ASP A 397 -8.76 -28.70 7.16
N LEU A 398 -7.64 -28.01 7.41
CA LEU A 398 -6.83 -27.35 6.38
C LEU A 398 -5.33 -27.51 6.67
N LEU A 399 -4.53 -27.52 5.61
CA LEU A 399 -3.09 -27.22 5.59
C LEU A 399 -2.91 -25.76 5.21
N ASN A 400 -1.96 -25.06 5.86
CA ASN A 400 -1.61 -23.70 5.43
C ASN A 400 -0.86 -23.69 4.09
N TRP A 401 -0.07 -24.73 3.81
CA TRP A 401 0.67 -24.88 2.57
C TRP A 401 0.81 -26.35 2.18
N SER A 402 0.83 -26.63 0.87
CA SER A 402 0.99 -27.98 0.33
C SER A 402 1.68 -27.96 -1.03
N SER A 403 2.58 -28.90 -1.25
CA SER A 403 3.28 -29.07 -2.54
C SER A 403 2.42 -29.73 -3.63
N ILE A 404 1.21 -30.20 -3.30
CA ILE A 404 0.29 -30.87 -4.24
C ILE A 404 -0.11 -29.92 -5.38
N VAL A 405 -0.31 -28.63 -5.09
CA VAL A 405 -0.66 -27.61 -6.07
C VAL A 405 0.56 -26.72 -6.31
N LYS A 406 1.08 -26.68 -7.54
CA LYS A 406 2.28 -25.89 -7.89
C LYS A 406 2.02 -24.39 -8.09
N ALA A 407 0.94 -23.86 -7.51
CA ALA A 407 0.46 -22.49 -7.70
C ALA A 407 0.14 -21.85 -6.35
N ASP A 408 1.18 -21.60 -5.55
CA ASP A 408 1.06 -21.15 -4.17
C ASP A 408 0.24 -19.85 -4.03
N SER A 409 0.38 -18.87 -4.92
CA SER A 409 -0.44 -17.65 -4.89
C SER A 409 -1.94 -17.92 -4.95
N ASN A 410 -2.38 -18.82 -5.83
CA ASN A 410 -3.79 -19.21 -5.91
C ASN A 410 -4.20 -20.08 -4.71
N GLN A 411 -3.31 -20.95 -4.23
CA GLN A 411 -3.56 -21.76 -3.04
C GLN A 411 -3.74 -20.88 -1.80
N ALA A 412 -2.92 -19.84 -1.65
CA ALA A 412 -2.99 -18.86 -0.56
C ALA A 412 -4.30 -18.07 -0.61
N ALA A 413 -4.69 -17.58 -1.80
CA ALA A 413 -5.97 -16.91 -2.00
C ALA A 413 -7.16 -17.79 -1.62
N MET A 414 -7.13 -19.08 -1.99
CA MET A 414 -8.16 -20.05 -1.62
C MET A 414 -8.14 -20.41 -0.13
N PHE A 415 -6.96 -20.48 0.49
CA PHE A 415 -6.83 -20.68 1.94
C PHE A 415 -7.51 -19.54 2.69
N LEU A 416 -7.21 -18.30 2.33
CA LEU A 416 -7.81 -17.12 2.98
C LEU A 416 -9.33 -17.05 2.79
N LYS A 417 -9.83 -17.44 1.60
CA LYS A 417 -11.27 -17.52 1.32
C LYS A 417 -12.03 -18.41 2.32
N GLU A 418 -11.39 -19.43 2.90
CA GLU A 418 -12.01 -20.30 3.91
C GLU A 418 -12.38 -19.56 5.22
N PHE A 419 -11.85 -18.36 5.45
CA PHE A 419 -12.02 -17.59 6.68
C PHE A 419 -12.84 -16.31 6.49
N THR A 420 -13.45 -16.11 5.32
CA THR A 420 -14.24 -14.90 5.01
C THR A 420 -15.68 -14.96 5.55
N ASN A 421 -16.11 -16.12 6.06
CA ASN A 421 -17.48 -16.35 6.52
C ASN A 421 -18.53 -15.96 5.45
N ASP A 422 -18.27 -16.38 4.21
CA ASP A 422 -19.09 -16.13 3.00
C ASP A 422 -19.31 -14.65 2.63
N VAL A 423 -18.58 -13.73 3.26
CA VAL A 423 -18.56 -12.32 2.87
C VAL A 423 -17.83 -12.18 1.52
N LYS A 424 -18.31 -11.27 0.66
CA LYS A 424 -17.64 -10.92 -0.60
C LYS A 424 -16.21 -10.51 -0.32
N TYR A 425 -15.27 -11.01 -1.10
CA TYR A 425 -13.87 -10.99 -0.74
C TYR A 425 -12.97 -10.65 -1.93
N ILE A 426 -12.01 -9.74 -1.67
CA ILE A 426 -10.91 -9.41 -2.57
C ILE A 426 -9.60 -9.72 -1.86
N HIS A 427 -8.72 -10.49 -2.51
CA HIS A 427 -7.35 -10.70 -2.07
C HIS A 427 -6.39 -9.85 -2.88
N CYS A 428 -5.51 -9.10 -2.23
CA CYS A 428 -4.45 -8.32 -2.87
C CYS A 428 -3.06 -8.81 -2.45
N ASP A 429 -2.38 -9.54 -3.34
CA ASP A 429 -0.97 -9.93 -3.14
C ASP A 429 -0.03 -8.87 -3.73
N VAL A 430 0.54 -8.06 -2.85
CA VAL A 430 1.47 -6.96 -3.14
C VAL A 430 2.93 -7.40 -2.99
N ALA A 431 3.25 -8.70 -2.91
CA ALA A 431 4.63 -9.16 -2.72
C ALA A 431 5.62 -8.59 -3.77
N GLY A 432 5.19 -8.48 -5.04
CA GLY A 432 6.02 -7.90 -6.10
C GLY A 432 6.07 -6.36 -6.12
N THR A 433 5.11 -5.67 -5.50
CA THR A 433 4.90 -4.23 -5.67
C THR A 433 5.05 -3.43 -4.38
N ALA A 434 5.12 -4.08 -3.21
CA ALA A 434 5.31 -3.41 -1.92
C ALA A 434 6.67 -2.71 -1.81
N ASP A 435 7.72 -3.33 -2.35
CA ASP A 435 9.05 -2.76 -2.53
C ASP A 435 9.62 -3.08 -3.93
N LYS A 436 10.60 -2.28 -4.36
CA LYS A 436 11.36 -2.51 -5.59
C LYS A 436 12.84 -2.35 -5.28
N ASN A 437 13.59 -3.45 -5.25
CA ASN A 437 15.01 -3.45 -4.91
C ASN A 437 15.31 -2.77 -3.55
N GLY A 438 14.43 -2.97 -2.56
CA GLY A 438 14.58 -2.35 -1.24
C GLY A 438 14.06 -0.92 -1.13
N GLU A 439 13.49 -0.36 -2.21
CA GLU A 439 12.80 0.93 -2.17
C GLU A 439 11.30 0.72 -1.87
N PRO A 440 10.77 1.24 -0.76
CA PRO A 440 9.36 1.09 -0.40
C PRO A 440 8.46 1.84 -1.39
N GLN A 441 7.33 1.24 -1.78
CA GLN A 441 6.43 1.83 -2.77
C GLN A 441 5.14 2.41 -2.16
N GLY A 442 4.57 1.78 -1.12
CA GLY A 442 3.25 2.14 -0.61
C GLY A 442 2.11 1.96 -1.63
N GLU A 443 2.26 1.00 -2.55
CA GLU A 443 1.28 0.66 -3.59
C GLU A 443 -0.08 0.27 -2.98
N LEU A 444 -1.16 0.49 -3.73
CA LEU A 444 -2.57 0.27 -3.40
C LEU A 444 -3.21 1.25 -2.42
N VAL A 445 -2.45 2.12 -1.72
CA VAL A 445 -3.07 3.14 -0.85
C VAL A 445 -4.04 4.01 -1.66
N ALA A 446 -3.63 4.44 -2.86
CA ALA A 446 -4.48 5.23 -3.75
C ALA A 446 -5.67 4.41 -4.28
N THR A 447 -5.42 3.19 -4.77
CA THR A 447 -6.46 2.29 -5.29
C THR A 447 -7.52 1.97 -4.25
N LEU A 448 -7.17 1.65 -3.00
CA LEU A 448 -8.13 1.33 -1.95
C LEU A 448 -8.99 2.55 -1.56
N VAL A 449 -8.40 3.74 -1.55
CA VAL A 449 -9.15 4.99 -1.35
C VAL A 449 -10.15 5.21 -2.49
N GLU A 450 -9.73 5.08 -3.74
CA GLU A 450 -10.65 5.23 -4.89
C GLU A 450 -11.72 4.13 -4.92
N TYR A 451 -11.37 2.89 -4.59
CA TYR A 451 -12.31 1.77 -4.51
C TYR A 451 -13.42 2.07 -3.51
N ALA A 452 -13.08 2.43 -2.27
CA ALA A 452 -14.07 2.77 -1.25
C ALA A 452 -14.96 3.96 -1.65
N LEU A 453 -14.39 4.96 -2.34
CA LEU A 453 -15.17 6.09 -2.86
C LEU A 453 -16.11 5.68 -4.00
N LEU A 454 -15.71 4.75 -4.87
CA LEU A 454 -16.56 4.22 -5.94
C LEU A 454 -17.69 3.34 -5.42
N SER A 455 -17.42 2.49 -4.42
CA SER A 455 -18.43 1.61 -3.80
C SER A 455 -19.48 2.35 -2.97
N SER A 456 -19.29 3.65 -2.73
CA SER A 456 -20.22 4.50 -1.99
C SER A 456 -21.25 5.24 -2.85
N LYS A 457 -21.11 5.15 -4.18
CA LYS A 457 -22.03 5.72 -5.16
C LYS A 457 -23.06 4.70 -5.57
#